data_AF-A0A163G147-F1
#
_entry.id   AF-A0A163G147-F1
#
_cell.length_a   1.000
_cell.length_b   1.000
_cell.length_c   1.000
_cell.angle_alpha   90.00
_cell.angle_beta   90.00
_cell.angle_gamma   90.00
#
_symmetry.space_group_name_H-M   'P 1'
#
loop_
_entity.id
_entity.type
_entity.pdbx_description
1 polymer ?
#
loop_
_entity_poly.entity_id
_entity_poly.type
_entity_poly.pdbx_seq_one_letter_code
_entity_poly.pdbx_strand_id
1 'polypeptide(L)'
;MEYTEAVALDWAESAEKHYPIADGVHAIQHKRFFLAGFDVDPETGEVVDLVIGPARDGQLLEVFVHRRSPRIVYIFHVLHFRPRTKSRAQAIIAARHDKEGNT
;
A
#
# COMPACT_ATOMS: atom_id res chain seq x y z
N MET A 1 -9.90 -0.02 -8.23
CA MET A 1 -9.17 1.11 -8.85
C MET A 1 -7.97 0.50 -9.56
N GLU A 2 -8.02 0.42 -10.88
CA GLU A 2 -6.88 0.00 -11.70
C GLU A 2 -5.94 1.22 -11.86
N TYR A 3 -4.66 1.05 -11.57
CA TYR A 3 -3.64 2.11 -11.59
C TYR A 3 -3.10 2.35 -13.01
N THR A 4 -3.96 2.28 -14.04
CA THR A 4 -3.46 2.01 -15.40
C THR A 4 -3.19 3.24 -16.26
N GLU A 5 -3.93 4.36 -16.21
CA GLU A 5 -3.69 5.42 -17.24
C GLU A 5 -3.81 6.91 -16.84
N ALA A 6 -4.10 7.27 -15.58
CA ALA A 6 -4.13 8.71 -15.20
C ALA A 6 -3.95 8.98 -13.70
N VAL A 7 -3.09 8.21 -13.02
CA VAL A 7 -2.79 8.42 -11.60
C VAL A 7 -1.41 9.06 -11.48
N ALA A 8 -1.36 10.25 -10.88
CA ALA A 8 -0.09 10.86 -10.52
C ALA A 8 0.47 10.14 -9.27
N LEU A 9 1.71 9.67 -9.36
CA LEU A 9 2.43 9.08 -8.23
C LEU A 9 3.32 10.16 -7.62
N ASP A 10 2.95 10.62 -6.44
CA ASP A 10 3.78 11.51 -5.64
C ASP A 10 4.49 10.69 -4.56
N TRP A 11 5.69 11.12 -4.19
CA TRP A 11 6.54 10.37 -3.28
C TRP A 11 6.98 11.25 -2.12
N ALA A 12 6.95 10.68 -0.92
CA ALA A 12 7.71 11.24 0.19
C ALA A 12 9.19 11.00 -0.05
N GLU A 13 10.04 11.96 0.29
CA GLU A 13 11.50 11.78 0.27
C GLU A 13 11.94 10.56 1.13
N SER A 14 11.18 10.25 2.20
CA SER A 14 11.42 9.09 3.04
C SER A 14 11.20 7.74 2.34
N ALA A 15 10.41 7.68 1.27
CA ALA A 15 10.07 6.45 0.60
C ALA A 15 11.27 5.83 -0.14
N GLU A 16 12.23 6.65 -0.55
CA GLU A 16 13.44 6.23 -1.27
C GLU A 16 14.56 5.71 -0.35
N LYS A 17 14.38 5.80 0.96
CA LYS A 17 15.45 5.44 1.93
C LYS A 17 15.85 3.96 1.90
N HIS A 18 14.93 3.08 1.49
CA HIS A 18 15.14 1.64 1.57
C HIS A 18 15.10 0.95 0.21
N TYR A 19 14.31 1.46 -0.74
CA TYR A 19 14.14 0.89 -2.07
C TYR A 19 14.11 2.01 -3.12
N PRO A 20 14.66 1.78 -4.33
CA PRO A 20 14.53 2.72 -5.43
C PRO A 20 13.06 2.96 -5.80
N ILE A 21 12.74 4.19 -6.24
CA ILE A 21 11.40 4.56 -6.76
C ILE A 21 10.91 3.52 -7.78
N ALA A 22 11.78 3.12 -8.71
CA ALA A 22 11.43 2.18 -9.77
C ALA A 22 10.94 0.83 -9.25
N ASP A 23 11.43 0.36 -8.10
CA ASP A 23 10.98 -0.90 -7.49
C ASP A 23 9.63 -0.75 -6.80
N GLY A 24 9.37 0.40 -6.16
CA GLY A 24 8.05 0.70 -5.62
C GLY A 24 6.99 0.91 -6.72
N VAL A 25 7.34 1.60 -7.81
CA VAL A 25 6.47 1.71 -9.01
C VAL A 25 6.17 0.33 -9.57
N HIS A 26 7.19 -0.52 -9.74
CA HIS A 26 7.03 -1.86 -10.25
C HIS A 26 6.11 -2.70 -9.35
N ALA A 27 6.24 -2.59 -8.02
CA ALA A 27 5.38 -3.27 -7.07
C ALA A 27 3.92 -2.81 -7.15
N ILE A 28 3.67 -1.51 -7.36
CA ILE A 28 2.30 -0.99 -7.55
C ILE A 28 1.69 -1.48 -8.87
N GLN A 29 2.45 -1.43 -9.96
CA GLN A 29 2.01 -1.88 -11.29
C GLN A 29 1.72 -3.38 -11.31
N HIS A 30 2.56 -4.18 -10.65
CA HIS A 30 2.44 -5.64 -10.58
C HIS A 30 1.85 -6.11 -9.23
N LYS A 31 0.97 -5.31 -8.62
CA LYS A 31 0.40 -5.62 -7.32
C LYS A 31 -0.23 -7.02 -7.30
N ARG A 32 0.09 -7.80 -6.28
CA ARG A 32 -0.52 -9.10 -6.00
C ARG A 32 -1.65 -8.99 -4.99
N PHE A 33 -1.59 -7.97 -4.13
CA PHE A 33 -2.59 -7.76 -3.10
C PHE A 33 -2.76 -6.25 -2.82
N PHE A 34 -3.99 -5.88 -2.50
CA PHE A 34 -4.36 -4.52 -2.11
C PHE A 34 -5.33 -4.58 -0.94
N LEU A 35 -5.09 -3.78 0.09
CA LEU A 35 -5.99 -3.62 1.22
C LEU A 35 -6.19 -2.14 1.49
N ALA A 36 -7.40 -1.66 1.15
CA ALA A 36 -7.83 -0.32 1.53
C ALA A 36 -8.01 -0.23 3.06
N GLY A 37 -7.68 0.89 3.68
CA GLY A 37 -7.87 1.13 5.12
C GLY A 37 -7.08 0.16 5.98
N PHE A 38 -5.80 -0.02 5.67
CA PHE A 38 -4.86 -0.83 6.44
C PHE A 38 -4.48 -0.15 7.77
N ASP A 39 -4.31 1.17 7.74
CA ASP A 39 -4.01 1.97 8.91
C ASP A 39 -4.54 3.40 8.77
N VAL A 40 -4.28 4.21 9.80
CA VAL A 40 -4.44 5.66 9.77
C VAL A 40 -3.11 6.29 10.18
N ASP A 41 -2.64 7.25 9.40
CA ASP A 41 -1.43 8.01 9.75
C ASP A 41 -1.74 8.86 10.99
N PRO A 42 -0.98 8.71 12.09
CA PRO A 42 -1.23 9.44 13.33
C PRO A 42 -0.93 10.94 13.23
N GLU A 43 -0.07 11.37 12.29
CA GLU A 43 0.31 12.78 12.12
C GLU A 43 -0.74 13.53 11.30
N THR A 44 -1.24 12.91 10.23
CA THR A 44 -2.12 13.56 9.26
C THR A 44 -3.60 13.16 9.41
N GLY A 45 -3.87 12.02 10.08
CA GLY A 45 -5.19 11.40 10.11
C GLY A 45 -5.60 10.77 8.77
N GLU A 46 -4.74 10.77 7.77
CA GLU A 46 -5.04 10.22 6.45
C GLU A 46 -5.13 8.69 6.50
N VAL A 47 -6.08 8.11 5.75
CA VAL A 47 -6.19 6.66 5.60
C VAL A 47 -4.97 6.14 4.84
N VAL A 48 -4.39 5.06 5.37
CA VAL A 48 -3.28 4.34 4.75
C VAL A 48 -3.82 3.08 4.08
N ASP A 49 -3.53 2.93 2.80
CA ASP A 49 -3.76 1.70 2.07
C ASP A 49 -2.46 0.90 1.94
N LEU A 50 -2.58 -0.43 1.94
CA LEU A 50 -1.47 -1.35 1.72
C LEU A 50 -1.53 -1.92 0.29
N VAL A 51 -0.43 -1.82 -0.43
CA VAL A 51 -0.16 -2.53 -1.68
C VAL A 51 0.97 -3.54 -1.44
N ILE A 52 0.81 -4.77 -1.89
CA ILE A 52 1.89 -5.77 -1.92
C ILE A 52 2.16 -6.15 -3.36
N GLY A 53 3.41 -6.05 -3.78
CA GLY A 53 3.85 -6.42 -5.14
C GLY A 53 5.34 -6.70 -5.21
N PRO A 54 5.83 -7.28 -6.31
CA PRO A 54 7.24 -7.57 -6.47
C PRO A 54 8.03 -6.31 -6.87
N ALA A 55 9.24 -6.17 -6.34
CA ALA A 55 10.31 -5.35 -6.93
C ALA A 55 10.74 -5.93 -8.29
N ARG A 56 11.61 -5.21 -9.03
CA ARG A 56 12.09 -5.69 -10.34
C ARG A 56 12.95 -6.96 -10.25
N ASP A 57 13.55 -7.23 -9.09
CA ASP A 57 14.30 -8.46 -8.81
C ASP A 57 13.42 -9.62 -8.31
N GLY A 58 12.11 -9.39 -8.11
CA GLY A 58 11.16 -10.37 -7.62
C GLY A 58 10.95 -10.40 -6.10
N GLN A 59 11.71 -9.64 -5.31
CA GLN A 59 11.47 -9.51 -3.87
C GLN A 59 10.08 -8.90 -3.62
N LEU A 60 9.29 -9.49 -2.71
CA LEU A 60 8.00 -8.90 -2.34
C LEU A 60 8.20 -7.66 -1.47
N LEU A 61 7.56 -6.57 -1.89
CA LEU A 61 7.51 -5.30 -1.19
C LEU A 61 6.12 -5.05 -0.62
N GLU A 62 6.09 -4.38 0.52
CA GLU A 62 4.95 -3.64 1.03
C GLU A 62 5.12 -2.15 0.69
N VAL A 63 4.08 -1.57 0.11
CA VAL A 63 4.02 -0.16 -0.26
C VAL A 63 2.82 0.47 0.43
N PHE A 64 3.07 1.50 1.24
CA PHE A 64 2.00 2.26 1.89
C PHE A 64 1.73 3.54 1.13
N VAL A 65 0.43 3.80 0.94
CA VAL A 65 -0.02 4.94 0.15
C VAL A 65 -1.18 5.67 0.80
N HIS A 66 -1.22 6.98 0.58
CA HIS A 66 -2.42 7.79 0.77
C HIS A 66 -3.10 7.99 -0.58
N ARG A 67 -4.43 7.80 -0.62
CA ARG A 67 -5.26 8.18 -1.77
C ARG A 67 -5.70 9.63 -1.61
N ARG A 68 -5.10 10.53 -2.38
CA ARG A 68 -5.45 11.95 -2.40
C ARG A 68 -6.29 12.28 -3.64
N SER A 69 -7.39 13.00 -3.42
CA SER A 69 -8.30 13.42 -4.49
C SER A 69 -7.62 14.41 -5.45
N PRO A 70 -7.92 14.41 -6.76
CA PRO A 70 -8.83 13.51 -7.44
C PRO A 70 -8.20 12.21 -7.96
N ARG A 71 -6.87 12.10 -8.12
CA ARG A 71 -6.17 10.91 -8.66
C ARG A 71 -4.69 10.86 -8.28
N ILE A 72 -4.35 11.24 -7.05
CA ILE A 72 -2.97 11.22 -6.57
C ILE A 72 -2.80 10.06 -5.61
N VAL A 73 -1.75 9.27 -5.83
CA VAL A 73 -1.33 8.22 -4.91
C VAL A 73 -0.02 8.69 -4.33
N TYR A 74 -0.05 9.12 -3.08
CA TYR A 74 1.12 9.59 -2.37
C TYR A 74 1.77 8.41 -1.65
N ILE A 75 2.95 8.02 -2.11
CA ILE A 75 3.71 6.88 -1.65
C ILE A 75 4.72 7.38 -0.62
N PHE A 76 4.55 6.96 0.64
CA PHE A 76 5.39 7.45 1.73
C PHE A 76 6.26 6.37 2.35
N HIS A 77 6.05 5.11 2.00
CA HIS A 77 6.78 3.99 2.55
C HIS A 77 6.90 2.84 1.54
N VAL A 78 8.12 2.35 1.33
CA VAL A 78 8.40 1.12 0.58
C VAL A 78 9.40 0.28 1.37
N LEU A 79 9.03 -0.96 1.68
CA LEU A 79 9.87 -1.93 2.38
C LEU A 79 9.69 -3.33 1.82
N HIS A 80 10.59 -4.26 2.18
CA HIS A 80 10.31 -5.68 2.02
C HIS A 80 9.05 -6.07 2.79
N PHE A 81 8.32 -7.05 2.29
CA PHE A 81 7.08 -7.50 2.93
C PHE A 81 7.37 -8.17 4.27
N ARG A 82 6.91 -7.54 5.36
CA ARG A 82 7.21 -7.95 6.74
C ARG A 82 6.14 -8.89 7.31
N PRO A 83 6.51 -9.85 8.18
CA PRO A 83 5.54 -10.70 8.89
C PRO A 83 4.49 -9.91 9.68
N ARG A 84 4.88 -8.79 10.30
CA ARG A 84 3.96 -7.93 11.07
C ARG A 84 2.86 -7.33 10.19
N THR A 85 3.22 -6.88 8.99
CA THR A 85 2.27 -6.34 8.01
C THR A 85 1.28 -7.42 7.57
N LYS A 86 1.77 -8.63 7.32
CA LYS A 86 0.92 -9.80 7.02
C LYS A 86 -0.08 -10.07 8.13
N SER A 87 0.37 -10.18 9.38
CA SER A 87 -0.50 -10.47 10.52
C SER A 87 -1.58 -9.41 10.71
N ARG A 88 -1.23 -8.13 10.55
CA ARG A 88 -2.20 -7.03 10.63
C ARG A 88 -3.23 -7.10 9.49
N ALA A 89 -2.78 -7.33 8.26
CA ALA A 89 -3.70 -7.46 7.12
C ALA A 89 -4.70 -8.60 7.34
N GLN A 90 -4.24 -9.76 7.83
CA GLN A 90 -5.10 -10.89 8.16
C GLN A 90 -6.14 -10.54 9.23
N ALA A 91 -5.75 -9.84 10.30
CA ALA A 91 -6.67 -9.40 11.35
C ALA A 91 -7.75 -8.45 10.81
N ILE A 92 -7.39 -7.51 9.93
CA ILE A 92 -8.34 -6.58 9.31
C ILE A 92 -9.32 -7.32 8.40
N ILE A 93 -8.85 -8.27 7.59
CA ILE A 93 -9.69 -9.06 6.70
C ILE A 93 -10.68 -9.90 7.50
N ALA A 94 -10.21 -10.57 8.56
CA ALA A 94 -11.07 -11.35 9.45
C ALA A 94 -12.16 -10.48 10.08
N ALA A 95 -11.77 -9.33 10.65
CA ALA A 95 -12.72 -8.40 11.27
C ALA A 95 -13.75 -7.81 10.28
N ARG A 96 -13.43 -7.71 8.98
CA ARG A 96 -14.39 -7.29 7.94
C ARG A 96 -15.38 -8.39 7.61
N HIS A 97 -14.90 -9.62 7.46
CA HIS A 97 -15.76 -10.79 7.24
C HIS A 97 -16.79 -10.97 8.36
N ASP A 98 -16.37 -10.83 9.63
CA ASP A 98 -17.26 -10.98 10.78
C ASP A 98 -18.36 -9.92 10.81
N LYS A 99 -18.09 -8.70 10.31
CA LYS A 99 -19.10 -7.63 10.22
C LYS A 99 -20.11 -7.87 9.10
N GLU A 100 -19.66 -8.42 7.97
CA GLU A 100 -20.51 -8.69 6.81
C GLU A 100 -21.40 -9.93 7.01
N GLY A 101 -20.93 -10.93 7.77
CA GLY A 101 -21.69 -12.15 8.08
C GLY A 101 -22.73 -12.01 9.19
N ASN A 102 -22.85 -10.84 9.82
CA ASN A 102 -23.76 -10.57 10.94
C ASN A 102 -24.88 -9.57 10.58
N THR A 103 -25.19 -9.44 9.28
CA THR A 103 -26.31 -8.64 8.74
C THR A 103 -27.25 -9.56 7.96
#